data_AF-A0AAU3N2X1-F1
#
_entry.id   AF-A0AAU3N2X1-F1
#
_cell.length_a   1.000
_cell.length_b   1.000
_cell.length_c   1.000
_cell.angle_alpha   90.00
_cell.angle_beta   90.00
_cell.angle_gamma   90.00
#
_symmetry.space_group_name_H-M   'P 1'
#
loop_
_entity.id
_entity.type
_entity.pdbx_description
1 polymer ?
#
loop_
_entity_poly.entity_id
_entity_poly.type
_entity_poly.pdbx_seq_one_letter_code
_entity_poly.pdbx_strand_id
1 'polypeptide(L)' 'MDDQTQYRLTLLSGGRMVMEGTWFDAAAADRKFRSWIGDYSGLKDARIVLEEQVGPAGEWLVVKTWPQETGAQ' A
#
# COMPACT_ATOMS: atom_id res chain seq x y z
N MET A 1 9.78 -23.63 6.57
CA MET A 1 8.48 -22.96 6.70
C MET A 1 8.80 -21.50 6.56
N ASP A 2 8.85 -21.06 5.33
CA ASP A 2 9.20 -19.71 4.95
C ASP A 2 7.91 -18.90 5.14
N ASP A 3 7.79 -18.29 6.31
CA ASP A 3 6.77 -17.27 6.57
C ASP A 3 7.17 -16.04 5.75
N GLN A 4 6.95 -16.12 4.43
CA GLN A 4 7.29 -15.05 3.51
C GLN A 4 6.26 -13.95 3.71
N THR A 5 6.64 -12.95 4.52
CA THR A 5 5.84 -11.75 4.75
C THR A 5 5.45 -11.13 3.41
N GLN A 6 4.14 -11.11 3.14
CA GLN A 6 3.59 -10.53 1.93
C GLN A 6 3.25 -9.06 2.15
N TYR A 7 3.41 -8.26 1.12
CA TYR A 7 3.11 -6.84 1.10
C TYR A 7 2.14 -6.56 -0.03
N ARG A 8 0.99 -5.96 0.27
CA ARG A 8 -0.02 -5.59 -0.72
C ARG A 8 -0.06 -4.08 -0.88
N LEU A 9 0.01 -3.61 -2.12
CA LEU A 9 -0.12 -2.20 -2.47
C LEU A 9 -1.40 -2.01 -3.27
N THR A 10 -2.28 -1.12 -2.80
CA THR A 10 -3.57 -0.84 -3.41
C THR A 10 -3.66 0.63 -3.78
N LEU A 11 -4.00 0.92 -5.03
CA LEU A 11 -4.31 2.26 -5.54
C LEU A 11 -5.81 2.38 -5.70
N LEU A 12 -6.36 3.38 -5.03
CA LEU A 12 -7.74 3.79 -5.11
C LEU A 12 -7.80 5.16 -5.80
N SER A 13 -8.79 5.39 -6.64
CA SER A 13 -9.11 6.72 -7.18
C SER A 13 -10.62 6.90 -7.19
N GLY A 14 -11.11 7.99 -6.59
CA GLY A 14 -12.55 8.25 -6.49
C GLY A 14 -13.32 7.14 -5.75
N GLY A 15 -12.69 6.50 -4.76
CA GLY A 15 -13.26 5.40 -3.99
C GLY A 15 -13.30 4.04 -4.70
N ARG A 16 -12.67 3.91 -5.87
CA ARG A 16 -12.58 2.64 -6.62
C ARG A 16 -11.15 2.14 -6.68
N MET A 17 -10.97 0.83 -6.54
CA MET A 17 -9.67 0.20 -6.76
C MET A 17 -9.31 0.28 -8.24
N VAL A 18 -8.18 0.92 -8.52
CA VAL A 18 -7.63 1.09 -9.88
C VAL A 18 -6.54 0.07 -10.13
N MET A 19 -5.69 -0.19 -9.13
CA MET A 19 -4.56 -1.09 -9.25
C MET A 19 -4.24 -1.76 -7.92
N GLU A 20 -3.80 -3.02 -7.99
CA GLU A 20 -3.32 -3.79 -6.86
C GLU A 20 -2.01 -4.48 -7.27
N GLY A 21 -1.10 -4.65 -6.32
CA GLY A 21 0.06 -5.52 -6.48
C GLY A 21 0.48 -6.17 -5.16
N THR A 22 1.16 -7.31 -5.26
CA THR A 22 1.69 -8.04 -4.11
C THR A 22 3.19 -8.29 -4.26
N TRP A 23 3.94 -8.10 -3.19
CA TRP A 23 5.38 -8.31 -3.09
C TRP A 23 5.71 -9.21 -1.90
N PHE A 24 6.87 -9.86 -1.95
CA PHE A 24 7.42 -10.68 -0.86
C PHE A 24 8.64 -10.04 -0.20
N ASP A 25 8.92 -8.77 -0.55
CA ASP A 25 10.06 -8.01 -0.04
C ASP A 25 9.60 -6.61 0.35
N ALA A 26 9.88 -6.24 1.60
CA ALA A 26 9.45 -4.97 2.18
C ALA A 26 10.06 -3.76 1.45
N ALA A 27 11.34 -3.85 1.06
CA ALA A 27 12.04 -2.76 0.41
C ALA A 27 11.55 -2.54 -1.03
N ALA A 28 11.23 -3.62 -1.75
CA ALA A 28 10.60 -3.57 -3.06
C ALA A 28 9.19 -2.96 -2.99
N ALA A 29 8.39 -3.37 -2.00
CA ALA A 29 7.07 -2.83 -1.76
C ALA A 29 7.11 -1.32 -1.42
N ASP A 30 8.02 -0.90 -0.53
CA ASP A 30 8.22 0.52 -0.19
C ASP A 30 8.66 1.35 -1.42
N ARG A 31 9.59 0.82 -2.21
CA ARG A 31 10.03 1.47 -3.44
C ARG A 31 8.88 1.64 -4.44
N LYS A 32 8.02 0.63 -4.56
CA LYS A 32 6.83 0.69 -5.43
C LYS A 32 5.79 1.65 -4.91
N PHE A 33 5.55 1.70 -3.60
CA PHE A 33 4.69 2.70 -2.95
C PHE A 33 5.13 4.13 -3.32
N ARG A 34 6.41 4.47 -3.16
CA ARG A 34 6.94 5.80 -3.53
C ARG A 34 6.83 6.08 -5.03
N SER A 35 7.07 5.06 -5.87
CA SER A 35 6.91 5.18 -7.31
C SER A 35 5.47 5.50 -7.69
N TRP A 36 4.49 4.82 -7.09
CA TRP A 36 3.07 5.07 -7.33
C TRP A 36 2.64 6.45 -6.85
N ILE A 37 3.18 6.93 -5.73
CA ILE A 37 2.93 8.32 -5.30
C ILE A 37 3.36 9.28 -6.40
N GLY A 38 4.58 9.18 -6.92
CA GLY A 38 5.05 10.09 -7.98
C GLY A 38 4.25 9.99 -9.28
N ASP A 39 3.85 8.77 -9.67
CA ASP A 39 3.12 8.51 -10.92
C ASP A 39 1.64 8.95 -10.83
N TYR A 40 1.01 8.72 -9.68
CA TYR A 40 -0.43 8.89 -9.48
C TYR A 40 -0.80 10.07 -8.58
N SER A 41 0.15 10.86 -8.07
CA SER A 41 -0.19 12.03 -7.22
C SER A 41 -1.01 13.10 -7.92
N GLY A 42 -0.98 13.12 -9.26
CA GLY A 42 -1.81 14.02 -10.07
C GLY A 42 -3.25 13.54 -10.27
N LEU A 43 -3.57 12.29 -9.90
CA LEU A 43 -4.93 11.76 -10.00
C LEU A 43 -5.81 12.35 -8.89
N LYS A 44 -7.01 12.79 -9.28
CA LYS A 44 -8.00 13.31 -8.34
C LYS A 44 -8.45 12.19 -7.39
N ASP A 45 -8.55 12.51 -6.11
CA ASP A 45 -9.02 11.58 -5.07
C ASP A 45 -8.21 10.26 -5.03
N ALA A 46 -6.91 10.32 -5.34
CA ALA A 46 -6.01 9.18 -5.31
C ALA A 46 -5.60 8.82 -3.88
N ARG A 47 -5.72 7.54 -3.53
CA ARG A 47 -5.31 6.98 -2.25
C ARG A 47 -4.51 5.71 -2.48
N ILE A 48 -3.29 5.66 -2.00
CA ILE A 48 -2.40 4.51 -2.08
C ILE A 48 -2.25 3.94 -0.68
N VAL A 49 -2.44 2.63 -0.54
CA VAL A 49 -2.38 1.91 0.74
C VAL A 49 -1.39 0.78 0.60
N LEU A 50 -0.38 0.74 1.47
CA LEU A 50 0.56 -0.37 1.61
C LEU A 50 0.19 -1.14 2.88
N GLU A 51 -0.07 -2.42 2.72
CA GLU A 51 -0.42 -3.37 3.75
C GLU A 51 0.66 -4.45 3.85
N GLU A 52 0.92 -4.94 5.05
CA GLU A 52 1.79 -6.07 5.34
C GLU A 52 0.94 -7.20 5.91
N GLN A 53 1.23 -8.42 5.48
CA GLN A 53 0.62 -9.61 6.04
C GLN A 53 1.31 -9.96 7.35
N VAL A 54 0.56 -9.95 8.43
CA VAL A 54 1.05 -10.23 9.78
C VAL A 54 0.33 -11.44 10.40
N GLY A 55 1.11 -12.21 11.15
CA GLY A 55 0.61 -13.33 11.94
C GLY A 55 0.25 -14.58 11.12
N PRO A 56 0.04 -15.71 11.82
CA PRO A 56 -0.21 -17.01 11.19
C PRO A 56 -1.58 -17.12 10.51
N ALA A 57 -2.49 -16.18 10.79
CA ALA A 57 -3.81 -16.10 10.18
C ALA A 57 -3.82 -15.33 8.85
N GLY A 58 -2.72 -14.66 8.49
CA GLY A 58 -2.60 -13.90 7.26
C GLY A 58 -3.38 -12.58 7.27
N GLU A 59 -3.42 -11.89 8.42
CA GLU A 59 -4.11 -10.61 8.57
C GLU A 59 -3.35 -9.50 7.83
N TRP A 60 -4.07 -8.55 7.21
CA TRP A 60 -3.45 -7.42 6.52
C TRP A 60 -3.44 -6.20 7.41
N LEU A 61 -2.25 -5.72 7.77
CA LEU A 61 -2.05 -4.51 8.55
C LEU A 61 -1.62 -3.37 7.62
N VAL A 62 -2.33 -2.24 7.65
CA VAL A 62 -1.93 -1.04 6.91
C VAL A 62 -0.65 -0.48 7.53
N VAL A 63 0.44 -0.52 6.76
CA VAL A 63 1.74 0.00 7.18
C VAL A 63 1.93 1.45 6.72
N LYS A 64 1.47 1.78 5.51
CA LYS A 64 1.57 3.15 4.97
C LYS A 64 0.35 3.52 4.16
N THR A 65 0.00 4.80 4.20
CA THR A 65 -1.03 5.38 3.36
C THR A 65 -0.54 6.68 2.75
N TRP A 66 -1.00 6.94 1.53
CA TRP A 66 -0.83 8.20 0.84
C TRP A 66 -2.17 8.65 0.24
N PRO A 67 -2.54 9.95 0.27
CA PRO A 67 -1.91 10.96 1.10
C PRO A 67 -1.94 10.51 2.56
N GLN A 68 -0.89 10.84 3.31
CA GLN A 68 -0.91 10.58 4.74
C GLN A 68 -2.08 11.36 5.30
N GLU A 69 -3.02 10.66 5.95
CA GLU A 69 -4.11 11.33 6.67
C GLU A 69 -3.43 12.16 7.75
N THR A 70 -3.24 13.44 7.43
CA THR A 70 -2.69 14.40 8.37
C THR A 70 -3.84 14.68 9.30
N GLY A 71 -4.01 13.82 10.29
CA GLY A 71 -4.91 14.10 11.40
C GLY A 71 -4.42 15.38 12.02
N ALA A 72 -5.09 16.49 11.71
CA ALA A 72 -5.01 17.69 12.53
C ALA A 72 -5.50 17.27 13.92
N GLN A 73 -4.57 17.15 14.87
CA GLN A 73 -4.87 17.25 16.30
C GLN A 73 -5.17 18.69 16.66
#